data_AF-A0A2K8KSR9-F1
#
_entry.id   AF-A0A2K8KSR9-F1
#
_cell.length_a   1.000
_cell.length_b   1.000
_cell.length_c   1.000
_cell.angle_alpha   90.00
_cell.angle_beta   90.00
_cell.angle_gamma   90.00
#
_symmetry.space_group_name_H-M   'P 1'
#
loop_
_entity.id
_entity.type
_entity.pdbx_description
1 polymer ?
#
loop_
_entity_poly.entity_id
_entity_poly.type
_entity_poly.pdbx_seq_one_letter_code
_entity_poly.pdbx_strand_id
1 'polypeptide(L)'
;MKKQQGFTLIELMIVVAIIGILAAIAIPQYQDYIARTQVQRVVGELSGLKTAVEENLMRGKLNFNSADLGFVSSNLVDNTQTAAIAAAAKTATTAQITAAGISGLRVGEEAAGDGTLGAQEPFTDTGEGTISLLMASGVLGQAAGIVNGTVINLTRAGNGAWTCTIDSTTPAGADTWKVSYVPSGCD
;
A
#
# COMPACT_ATOMS: atom_id res chain seq x y z
N MET A 1 -24.87 -58.23 -7.40
CA MET A 1 -23.85 -57.48 -6.61
C MET A 1 -23.05 -56.63 -7.58
N LYS A 2 -23.13 -55.29 -7.51
CA LYS A 2 -22.34 -54.41 -8.37
C LYS A 2 -20.89 -54.43 -7.87
N LYS A 3 -19.95 -54.81 -8.73
CA LYS A 3 -18.52 -54.83 -8.40
C LYS A 3 -18.07 -53.39 -8.15
N GLN A 4 -17.63 -53.09 -6.93
CA GLN A 4 -17.14 -51.77 -6.57
C GLN A 4 -15.75 -51.61 -7.21
N GLN A 5 -15.66 -50.76 -8.24
CA GLN A 5 -14.38 -50.41 -8.86
C GLN A 5 -13.70 -49.36 -7.98
N GLY A 6 -12.69 -49.78 -7.22
CA GLY A 6 -11.86 -48.88 -6.42
C GLY A 6 -10.81 -48.18 -7.29
N PHE A 7 -10.41 -46.98 -6.87
CA PHE A 7 -9.32 -46.22 -7.46
C PHE A 7 -7.98 -46.90 -7.16
N THR A 8 -7.08 -46.98 -8.12
CA THR A 8 -5.76 -47.60 -7.91
C THR A 8 -4.80 -46.61 -7.24
N LEU A 9 -3.88 -47.12 -6.42
CA LEU A 9 -2.86 -46.29 -5.78
C LEU A 9 -1.96 -45.59 -6.81
N ILE A 10 -1.72 -46.25 -7.96
CA ILE A 10 -0.91 -45.69 -9.05
C ILE A 10 -1.62 -44.54 -9.77
N GLU A 11 -2.94 -44.61 -9.98
CA GLU A 11 -3.72 -43.49 -10.52
C GLU A 11 -3.62 -42.28 -9.60
N LEU A 12 -3.69 -42.50 -8.29
CA LEU A 12 -3.61 -41.42 -7.32
C LEU A 12 -2.21 -40.77 -7.30
N MET A 13 -1.15 -41.57 -7.39
CA MET A 13 0.22 -41.05 -7.46
C MET A 13 0.48 -40.20 -8.71
N ILE A 14 -0.04 -40.61 -9.87
CA ILE A 14 0.10 -39.83 -11.11
C ILE A 14 -0.66 -38.50 -11.00
N VAL A 15 -1.87 -38.51 -10.44
CA VAL A 15 -2.66 -37.28 -10.25
C VAL A 15 -1.93 -36.31 -9.33
N VAL A 16 -1.38 -36.78 -8.20
CA VAL A 16 -0.61 -35.93 -7.28
C VAL A 16 0.65 -35.38 -7.95
N ALA A 17 1.33 -36.19 -8.77
CA ALA A 17 2.50 -35.73 -9.52
C ALA A 17 2.15 -34.60 -10.51
N ILE A 18 1.04 -34.74 -11.26
CA ILE A 18 0.57 -33.71 -12.19
C ILE A 18 0.18 -32.43 -11.44
N ILE A 19 -0.59 -32.56 -10.34
CA ILE A 19 -0.97 -31.40 -9.51
C ILE A 19 0.26 -30.70 -8.93
N GLY A 20 1.28 -31.47 -8.52
CA GLY A 20 2.55 -30.92 -8.02
C GLY A 20 3.26 -30.04 -9.04
N ILE A 21 3.33 -30.49 -10.31
CA ILE A 21 3.95 -29.70 -11.39
C ILE A 21 3.15 -28.42 -11.67
N LEU A 22 1.82 -28.53 -11.76
CA LEU A 22 0.95 -27.37 -12.01
C LEU A 22 1.03 -26.35 -10.86
N ALA A 23 1.04 -26.81 -9.61
CA ALA A 23 1.11 -25.96 -8.43
C ALA A 23 2.43 -25.17 -8.37
N ALA A 24 3.56 -25.79 -8.74
CA ALA A 24 4.86 -25.13 -8.75
C ALA A 24 4.92 -23.89 -9.66
N ILE A 25 4.15 -23.88 -10.76
CA ILE A 25 4.07 -22.75 -11.70
C ILE A 25 2.94 -21.80 -11.30
N ALA A 26 1.78 -22.34 -10.92
CA ALA A 26 0.57 -21.56 -10.66
C ALA A 26 0.67 -20.71 -9.38
N ILE A 27 1.29 -21.24 -8.31
CA ILE A 27 1.40 -20.53 -7.02
C ILE A 27 2.16 -19.20 -7.14
N PRO A 28 3.40 -19.15 -7.69
CA PRO A 28 4.12 -17.88 -7.80
C PRO A 28 3.42 -16.89 -8.73
N GLN A 29 2.81 -17.36 -9.82
CA GLN A 29 2.03 -16.50 -10.72
C GLN A 29 0.80 -15.90 -10.05
N TYR A 30 0.08 -16.69 -9.25
CA TYR A 30 -1.06 -16.20 -8.50
C TYR A 30 -0.65 -15.20 -7.42
N GLN A 31 0.48 -15.43 -6.74
CA GLN A 31 1.02 -14.47 -5.76
C GLN A 31 1.37 -13.13 -6.39
N ASP A 32 2.01 -13.13 -7.57
CA ASP A 32 2.31 -11.92 -8.34
C ASP A 32 1.04 -11.16 -8.75
N TYR A 33 -0.02 -11.88 -9.16
CA TYR A 33 -1.30 -11.29 -9.51
C TYR A 33 -1.95 -10.60 -8.31
N ILE A 34 -2.00 -11.28 -7.16
CA ILE A 34 -2.55 -10.70 -5.92
C ILE A 34 -1.76 -9.46 -5.50
N ALA A 35 -0.43 -9.53 -5.51
CA ALA A 35 0.44 -8.39 -5.22
C ALA A 35 0.10 -7.15 -6.08
N ARG A 36 0.04 -7.31 -7.41
CA ARG A 36 -0.33 -6.22 -8.33
C ARG A 36 -1.72 -5.66 -8.05
N THR A 37 -2.71 -6.53 -7.86
CA THR A 37 -4.10 -6.10 -7.64
C THR A 37 -4.27 -5.36 -6.30
N GLN A 38 -3.50 -5.73 -5.28
CA GLN A 38 -3.51 -5.05 -3.99
C GLN A 38 -2.87 -3.66 -4.08
N VAL A 39 -1.72 -3.51 -4.73
CA VAL A 39 -1.10 -2.19 -4.98
C VAL A 39 -2.08 -1.29 -5.76
N GLN A 40 -2.70 -1.81 -6.81
CA GLN A 40 -3.72 -1.08 -7.58
C GLN A 40 -4.89 -0.61 -6.72
N ARG A 41 -5.38 -1.47 -5.83
CA ARG A 41 -6.46 -1.13 -4.91
C ARG A 41 -6.06 0.00 -3.96
N VAL A 42 -4.88 -0.07 -3.37
CA VAL A 42 -4.41 0.95 -2.41
C VAL A 42 -4.13 2.30 -3.11
N VAL A 43 -3.58 2.28 -4.33
CA VAL A 43 -3.45 3.49 -5.17
C VAL A 43 -4.83 4.10 -5.47
N GLY A 44 -5.84 3.27 -5.73
CA GLY A 44 -7.22 3.71 -5.94
C GLY A 44 -7.86 4.33 -4.68
N GLU A 45 -7.65 3.71 -3.52
CA GLU A 45 -8.10 4.22 -2.22
C GLU A 45 -7.49 5.59 -1.92
N LEU A 46 -6.18 5.74 -2.18
CA LEU A 46 -5.46 7.00 -1.98
C LEU A 46 -5.89 8.08 -2.99
N SER A 47 -6.09 7.70 -4.26
CA SER A 47 -6.54 8.62 -5.32
C SER A 47 -7.95 9.16 -5.08
N GLY A 48 -8.82 8.40 -4.40
CA GLY A 48 -10.14 8.85 -4.00
C GLY A 48 -10.13 10.06 -3.05
N LEU A 49 -9.02 10.28 -2.33
CA LEU A 49 -8.89 11.38 -1.37
C LEU A 49 -8.50 12.71 -2.02
N LYS A 50 -8.03 12.71 -3.27
CA LYS A 50 -7.60 13.93 -3.98
C LYS A 50 -8.70 15.00 -3.95
N THR A 51 -9.95 14.62 -4.19
CA THR A 51 -11.08 15.57 -4.17
C THR A 51 -11.31 16.19 -2.80
N ALA A 52 -11.23 15.41 -1.72
CA ALA A 52 -11.39 15.93 -0.36
C ALA A 52 -10.23 16.87 0.03
N VAL A 53 -9.03 16.59 -0.48
CA VAL A 53 -7.85 17.45 -0.31
C VAL A 53 -8.04 18.78 -1.02
N GLU A 54 -8.42 18.75 -2.29
CA GLU A 54 -8.71 19.99 -3.05
C GLU A 54 -9.82 20.81 -2.37
N GLU A 55 -10.86 20.16 -1.84
CA GLU A 55 -11.93 20.86 -1.11
C GLU A 55 -11.40 21.57 0.15
N ASN A 56 -10.57 20.91 0.96
CA ASN A 56 -9.98 21.53 2.15
C ASN A 56 -9.06 22.70 1.78
N LEU A 57 -8.24 22.55 0.73
CA LEU A 57 -7.39 23.60 0.19
C LEU A 57 -8.20 24.80 -0.29
N MET A 58 -9.30 24.57 -1.03
CA MET A 58 -10.21 25.64 -1.48
C MET A 58 -10.91 26.36 -0.33
N ARG A 59 -11.10 25.69 0.81
CA ARG A 59 -11.62 26.29 2.05
C ARG A 59 -10.56 27.05 2.85
N GLY A 60 -9.30 27.08 2.38
CA GLY A 60 -8.17 27.68 3.10
C GLY A 60 -7.73 26.88 4.33
N LYS A 61 -8.15 25.61 4.44
CA LYS A 61 -7.73 24.72 5.52
C LYS A 61 -6.48 23.98 5.06
N LEU A 62 -5.34 24.35 5.65
CA LEU A 62 -4.04 23.74 5.39
C LEU A 62 -3.71 22.62 6.39
N ASN A 63 -4.31 22.65 7.59
CA ASN A 63 -4.28 21.57 8.57
C ASN A 63 -5.46 20.64 8.42
N PHE A 64 -5.24 19.46 7.84
CA PHE A 64 -6.22 18.38 7.88
C PHE A 64 -5.54 17.03 8.02
N ASN A 65 -6.25 16.10 8.65
CA ASN A 65 -5.80 14.73 8.89
C ASN A 65 -6.66 13.72 8.11
N SER A 66 -6.39 12.42 8.32
CA SER A 66 -7.13 11.34 7.66
C SER A 66 -8.64 11.35 7.93
N ALA A 67 -9.10 11.79 9.10
CA ALA A 67 -10.52 11.91 9.43
C ALA A 67 -11.19 13.08 8.68
N ASP A 68 -10.48 14.20 8.50
CA ASP A 68 -10.96 15.34 7.71
C ASP A 68 -11.12 15.00 6.21
N LEU A 69 -10.35 14.02 5.72
CA LEU A 69 -10.44 13.50 4.36
C LEU A 69 -11.50 12.40 4.21
N GLY A 70 -12.15 11.97 5.29
CA GLY A 70 -13.10 10.86 5.28
C GLY A 70 -12.46 9.51 4.93
N PHE A 71 -11.17 9.34 5.22
CA PHE A 71 -10.47 8.10 4.91
C PHE A 71 -11.01 6.94 5.74
N VAL A 72 -11.37 5.86 5.06
CA VAL A 72 -11.75 4.59 5.66
C VAL A 72 -10.74 3.55 5.21
N SER A 73 -10.03 2.95 6.17
CA SER A 73 -8.99 1.98 5.86
C SER A 73 -9.57 0.67 5.38
N SER A 74 -8.91 0.09 4.38
CA SER A 74 -9.15 -1.28 3.95
C SER A 74 -8.37 -2.27 4.80
N ASN A 75 -8.57 -3.56 4.50
CA ASN A 75 -7.78 -4.65 5.07
C ASN A 75 -6.33 -4.71 4.54
N LEU A 76 -5.96 -3.89 3.57
CA LEU A 76 -4.60 -3.85 3.01
C LEU A 76 -3.70 -2.83 3.73
N VAL A 77 -4.31 -2.02 4.58
CA VAL A 77 -3.68 -0.96 5.36
C VAL A 77 -4.00 -1.25 6.81
N ASP A 78 -2.99 -1.38 7.67
CA ASP A 78 -3.22 -1.43 9.10
C ASP A 78 -3.36 0.01 9.60
N ASN A 79 -4.35 0.27 10.44
CA ASN A 79 -4.73 1.59 10.92
C ASN A 79 -4.37 1.78 12.40
N THR A 80 -3.53 0.91 12.96
CA THR A 80 -3.01 0.99 14.32
C THR A 80 -2.06 2.18 14.51
N GLN A 81 -2.60 3.38 14.49
CA GLN A 81 -1.89 4.57 14.97
C GLN A 81 -1.86 4.55 16.50
N THR A 82 -0.75 4.12 17.11
CA THR A 82 -0.58 4.34 18.57
C THR A 82 -0.31 5.83 18.81
N ALA A 83 -0.98 6.43 19.80
CA ALA A 83 -1.07 7.88 19.98
C ALA A 83 0.28 8.62 20.15
N ALA A 84 1.35 7.93 20.58
CA ALA A 84 2.70 8.50 20.65
C ALA A 84 3.33 8.75 19.27
N ILE A 85 2.86 8.01 18.26
CA ILE A 85 3.33 8.07 16.88
C ILE A 85 2.67 9.23 16.14
N ALA A 86 1.47 9.69 16.52
CA ALA A 86 0.76 10.78 15.83
C ALA A 86 1.55 12.11 15.84
N ALA A 87 2.40 12.34 16.84
CA ALA A 87 3.31 13.49 16.88
C ALA A 87 4.59 13.26 16.04
N ALA A 88 5.14 12.04 16.03
CA ALA A 88 6.29 11.66 15.20
C ALA A 88 5.92 11.51 13.70
N ALA A 89 4.65 11.21 13.40
CA ALA A 89 4.08 11.08 12.06
C ALA A 89 3.98 12.42 11.31
N LYS A 90 4.15 13.55 12.01
CA LYS A 90 4.35 14.85 11.38
C LYS A 90 5.78 15.07 10.89
N THR A 91 6.74 14.24 11.31
CA THR A 91 8.18 14.46 11.07
C THR A 91 8.92 13.18 10.64
N ALA A 92 8.26 12.27 9.94
CA ALA A 92 8.82 10.95 9.62
C ALA A 92 9.01 10.74 8.11
N THR A 93 10.25 10.42 7.71
CA THR A 93 10.69 9.92 6.39
C THR A 93 10.04 8.59 6.01
N THR A 94 10.12 8.19 4.74
CA THR A 94 9.62 6.89 4.28
C THR A 94 10.23 5.72 5.06
N ALA A 95 11.52 5.80 5.41
CA ALA A 95 12.21 4.83 6.27
C ALA A 95 11.74 4.88 7.74
N GLN A 96 11.32 6.05 8.22
CA GLN A 96 10.78 6.25 9.57
C GLN A 96 9.32 5.82 9.69
N ILE A 97 8.53 5.72 8.60
CA ILE A 97 7.14 5.19 8.65
C ILE A 97 7.16 3.75 9.13
N THR A 98 8.02 2.95 8.48
CA THR A 98 8.20 1.53 8.77
C THR A 98 8.93 1.32 10.11
N ALA A 99 9.97 2.13 10.41
CA ALA A 99 10.73 2.00 11.65
C ALA A 99 10.02 2.54 12.91
N ALA A 100 9.15 3.54 12.78
CA ALA A 100 8.37 4.07 13.90
C ALA A 100 7.07 3.29 14.14
N GLY A 101 6.79 2.23 13.38
CA GLY A 101 5.58 1.42 13.51
C GLY A 101 4.30 2.20 13.19
N ILE A 102 4.40 3.21 12.32
CA ILE A 102 3.27 4.04 11.93
C ILE A 102 2.49 3.30 10.86
N SER A 103 1.26 2.91 11.16
CA SER A 103 0.40 2.23 10.21
C SER A 103 -0.82 3.08 9.85
N GLY A 104 -1.08 3.25 8.55
CA GLY A 104 -2.27 3.93 8.05
C GLY A 104 -1.97 5.02 7.02
N LEU A 105 -2.98 5.87 6.79
CA LEU A 105 -2.87 7.08 5.99
C LEU A 105 -2.17 8.20 6.75
N ARG A 106 -1.21 8.85 6.09
CA ARG A 106 -0.52 10.06 6.55
C ARG A 106 -0.76 11.20 5.58
N VAL A 107 -0.82 12.41 6.12
CA VAL A 107 -1.00 13.67 5.39
C VAL A 107 0.09 14.62 5.89
N GLY A 108 0.94 15.16 5.01
CA GLY A 108 2.05 16.04 5.40
C GLY A 108 2.82 16.62 4.21
N GLU A 109 3.52 17.72 4.41
CA GLU A 109 4.39 18.35 3.40
C GLU A 109 5.67 17.52 3.23
N GLU A 110 6.02 17.07 2.02
CA GLU A 110 7.32 16.43 1.78
C GLU A 110 8.46 17.46 1.86
N ALA A 111 9.13 17.52 3.00
CA ALA A 111 10.35 18.27 3.20
C ALA A 111 11.49 17.60 2.38
N ALA A 112 11.76 18.14 1.19
CA ALA A 112 13.02 17.99 0.44
C ALA A 112 13.27 16.68 -0.35
N GLY A 113 12.24 16.05 -0.92
CA GLY A 113 12.43 15.00 -1.95
C GLY A 113 13.09 13.71 -1.44
N ASP A 114 13.15 13.54 -0.13
CA ASP A 114 13.64 12.36 0.58
C ASP A 114 12.51 11.60 1.31
N GLY A 115 11.25 11.97 1.06
CA GLY A 115 10.06 11.41 1.70
C GLY A 115 9.83 11.85 3.17
N THR A 116 10.55 12.85 3.70
CA THR A 116 10.33 13.40 5.05
C THR A 116 9.06 14.24 5.09
N LEU A 117 8.05 13.90 5.90
CA LEU A 117 6.93 14.82 6.15
C LEU A 117 7.36 15.91 7.14
N GLY A 118 7.06 17.18 6.89
CA GLY A 118 7.43 18.33 7.73
C GLY A 118 6.43 18.65 8.85
N ALA A 119 6.92 19.25 9.96
CA ALA A 119 6.14 19.58 11.15
C ALA A 119 5.17 20.77 10.98
N GLN A 120 5.22 21.47 9.84
CA GLN A 120 4.31 22.56 9.49
C GLN A 120 2.99 21.99 8.90
N GLU A 121 1.99 22.86 8.70
CA GLU A 121 0.70 22.53 8.09
C GLU A 121 0.86 21.55 6.91
N PRO A 122 0.10 20.44 6.86
CA PRO A 122 0.33 19.34 5.92
C PRO A 122 0.30 19.71 4.43
N PHE A 123 -0.26 20.87 4.11
CA PHE A 123 -0.09 21.50 2.81
C PHE A 123 0.38 22.95 2.99
N THR A 124 1.23 23.42 2.07
CA THR A 124 1.72 24.80 2.05
C THR A 124 0.65 25.79 1.58
N ASP A 125 0.91 27.10 1.69
CA ASP A 125 0.04 28.15 1.13
C ASP A 125 -0.12 28.07 -0.40
N THR A 126 0.84 27.43 -1.10
CA THR A 126 0.73 27.13 -2.55
C THR A 126 -0.05 25.83 -2.81
N GLY A 127 -0.46 25.11 -1.77
CA GLY A 127 -1.15 23.84 -1.83
C GLY A 127 -0.22 22.66 -2.18
N GLU A 128 1.07 22.77 -1.89
CA GLU A 128 2.01 21.65 -2.02
C GLU A 128 1.91 20.75 -0.81
N GLY A 129 1.88 19.44 -1.02
CA GLY A 129 1.79 18.48 0.07
C GLY A 129 1.65 17.05 -0.43
N THR A 130 1.90 16.11 0.47
CA THR A 130 1.97 14.68 0.18
C THR A 130 1.04 13.89 1.09
N ILE A 131 0.43 12.87 0.51
CA ILE A 131 -0.38 11.91 1.24
C ILE A 131 0.24 10.54 1.05
N SER A 132 0.62 9.90 2.14
CA SER A 132 1.35 8.64 2.12
C SER A 132 0.50 7.53 2.74
N LEU A 133 0.53 6.35 2.15
CA LEU A 133 -0.20 5.18 2.63
C LEU A 133 0.75 3.99 2.71
N LEU A 134 0.91 3.43 3.90
CA LEU A 134 1.71 2.23 4.14
C LEU A 134 0.81 0.99 4.01
N MET A 135 1.21 0.05 3.16
CA MET A 135 0.59 -1.27 3.13
C MET A 135 1.14 -2.11 4.28
N ALA A 136 0.28 -2.82 5.02
CA ALA A 136 0.70 -3.54 6.23
C ALA A 136 0.27 -5.01 6.23
N SER A 137 0.94 -5.80 7.07
CA SER A 137 0.60 -7.20 7.35
C SER A 137 0.27 -7.41 8.82
N GLY A 138 -0.65 -8.33 9.09
CA GLY A 138 -0.96 -8.72 10.47
C GLY A 138 -1.70 -10.05 10.61
N VAL A 139 -2.61 -10.43 9.70
CA VAL A 139 -3.35 -11.71 9.73
C VAL A 139 -3.84 -12.06 8.31
N LEU A 140 -4.40 -13.26 8.13
CA LEU A 140 -5.11 -13.72 6.91
C LEU A 140 -5.99 -12.60 6.30
N GLY A 141 -5.80 -12.35 5.00
CA GLY A 141 -6.57 -11.36 4.25
C GLY A 141 -5.96 -9.95 4.19
N GLN A 142 -4.72 -9.72 4.62
CA GLN A 142 -4.02 -8.43 4.46
C GLN A 142 -3.14 -8.37 3.20
N ALA A 143 -2.30 -7.34 3.09
CA ALA A 143 -1.34 -7.18 1.99
C ALA A 143 -0.48 -8.45 1.85
N ALA A 144 -0.29 -8.89 0.60
CA ALA A 144 0.57 -10.02 0.28
C ALA A 144 1.97 -9.71 0.79
N GLY A 145 2.64 -10.71 1.36
CA GLY A 145 3.93 -10.50 2.02
C GLY A 145 4.99 -9.80 1.16
N ILE A 146 4.91 -9.96 -0.17
CA ILE A 146 5.81 -9.36 -1.15
C ILE A 146 5.63 -7.84 -1.36
N VAL A 147 4.44 -7.30 -1.06
CA VAL A 147 4.13 -5.86 -1.16
C VAL A 147 3.86 -5.22 0.21
N ASN A 148 3.96 -6.01 1.27
CA ASN A 148 3.84 -5.51 2.63
C ASN A 148 4.96 -4.53 2.95
N GLY A 149 4.60 -3.40 3.56
CA GLY A 149 5.47 -2.30 3.94
C GLY A 149 5.84 -1.36 2.79
N THR A 150 5.28 -1.56 1.60
CA THR A 150 5.38 -0.59 0.50
C THR A 150 4.64 0.69 0.88
N VAL A 151 5.27 1.83 0.63
CA VAL A 151 4.68 3.15 0.84
C VAL A 151 4.28 3.73 -0.50
N ILE A 152 3.02 4.15 -0.61
CA ILE A 152 2.49 4.84 -1.79
C ILE A 152 2.31 6.30 -1.42
N ASN A 153 2.91 7.20 -2.19
CA ASN A 153 2.81 8.64 -1.99
C ASN A 153 2.01 9.27 -3.14
N LEU A 154 1.08 10.15 -2.79
CA LEU A 154 0.46 11.09 -3.71
C LEU A 154 0.92 12.49 -3.35
N THR A 155 1.72 13.09 -4.22
CA THR A 155 2.24 14.45 -4.03
C THR A 155 1.48 15.41 -4.93
N ARG A 156 1.02 16.51 -4.36
CA ARG A 156 0.42 17.63 -5.08
C ARG A 156 1.46 18.74 -5.21
N ALA A 157 1.70 19.21 -6.43
CA ALA A 157 2.52 20.39 -6.70
C ALA A 157 1.69 21.69 -6.58
N GLY A 158 2.34 22.85 -6.44
CA GLY A 158 1.65 24.13 -6.22
C GLY A 158 0.80 24.59 -7.41
N ASN A 159 1.02 23.98 -8.58
CA ASN A 159 0.18 24.17 -9.77
C ASN A 159 -1.07 23.26 -9.79
N GLY A 160 -1.29 22.46 -8.75
CA GLY A 160 -2.40 21.50 -8.64
C GLY A 160 -2.18 20.18 -9.37
N ALA A 161 -0.99 19.93 -9.93
CA ALA A 161 -0.66 18.65 -10.53
C ALA A 161 -0.41 17.59 -9.45
N TRP A 162 -0.93 16.38 -9.69
CA TRP A 162 -0.73 15.24 -8.80
C TRP A 162 0.25 14.24 -9.40
N THR A 163 1.26 13.85 -8.63
CA THR A 163 2.17 12.75 -8.94
C THR A 163 1.95 11.61 -7.95
N CYS A 164 2.12 10.37 -8.42
CA CYS A 164 2.06 9.18 -7.60
C CYS A 164 3.43 8.52 -7.61
N THR A 165 4.01 8.26 -6.45
CA THR A 165 5.26 7.52 -6.32
C THR A 165 5.12 6.33 -5.40
N ILE A 166 5.79 5.21 -5.72
CA ILE A 166 5.76 4.00 -4.92
C ILE A 166 7.16 3.72 -4.40
N ASP A 167 7.36 3.91 -3.08
CA ASP A 167 8.60 3.50 -2.43
C ASP A 167 8.51 2.02 -2.04
N SER A 168 9.23 1.20 -2.81
CA SER A 168 9.41 -0.23 -2.58
C SER A 168 10.77 -0.58 -1.95
N THR A 169 11.55 0.41 -1.50
CA THR A 169 12.92 0.22 -0.99
C THR A 169 13.00 -0.01 0.52
N THR A 170 11.93 0.31 1.25
CA THR A 170 11.85 0.23 2.72
C THR A 170 11.14 -1.01 3.32
N PRO A 171 10.35 -1.84 2.59
CA PRO A 171 9.83 -3.09 3.16
C PRO A 171 10.78 -4.29 3.14
N ALA A 172 10.48 -5.27 4.01
CA ALA A 172 11.16 -6.56 4.23
C ALA A 172 11.27 -7.50 3.00
N GLY A 173 10.83 -7.05 1.81
CA GLY A 173 10.83 -7.80 0.55
C GLY A 173 11.39 -7.02 -0.64
N ALA A 174 12.15 -5.93 -0.42
CA ALA A 174 12.73 -5.08 -1.48
C ALA A 174 13.42 -5.88 -2.60
N ASP A 175 14.08 -6.99 -2.26
CA ASP A 175 14.77 -7.86 -3.22
C ASP A 175 13.82 -8.70 -4.13
N THR A 176 12.55 -8.80 -3.76
CA THR A 176 11.52 -9.57 -4.49
C THR A 176 10.48 -8.69 -5.19
N TRP A 177 10.54 -7.37 -4.97
CA TRP A 177 9.66 -6.43 -5.64
C TRP A 177 9.85 -6.48 -7.16
N LYS A 178 8.74 -6.39 -7.90
CA LYS A 178 8.75 -6.32 -9.36
C LYS A 178 8.15 -5.00 -9.80
N VAL A 179 8.80 -4.31 -10.72
CA VAL A 179 8.27 -3.10 -11.39
C VAL A 179 6.88 -3.32 -11.96
N SER A 180 6.54 -4.56 -12.34
CA SER A 180 5.21 -4.93 -12.85
C SER A 180 4.06 -4.77 -11.85
N TYR A 181 4.34 -4.52 -10.56
CA TYR A 181 3.32 -4.24 -9.56
C TYR A 181 2.86 -2.78 -9.57
N VAL A 182 3.65 -1.88 -10.16
CA VAL A 182 3.33 -0.46 -10.27
C VAL A 182 2.25 -0.25 -11.33
N PRO A 183 1.10 0.37 -10.99
CA PRO A 183 0.06 0.70 -11.96
C PRO A 183 0.45 1.85 -12.88
N SER A 184 -0.21 1.93 -14.04
CA SER A 184 -0.06 3.07 -14.96
C SER A 184 -0.43 4.38 -14.25
N GLY A 185 0.49 5.33 -14.22
CA GLY A 185 0.31 6.65 -13.58
C GLY A 185 0.95 6.79 -12.20
N CYS A 186 1.65 5.76 -11.72
CA CYS A 186 2.57 5.83 -10.60
C CYS A 186 3.97 5.43 -11.06
N ASP A 187 5.01 6.01 -10.43
CA ASP A 187 6.41 5.72 -10.69
C ASP A 187 7.17 5.22 -9.44
#